data_AF-A0AA89AXF5-F1
#
_entry.id   AF-A0AA89AXF5-F1
#
_cell.length_a   1.000
_cell.length_b   1.000
_cell.length_c   1.000
_cell.angle_alpha   90.00
_cell.angle_beta   90.00
_cell.angle_gamma   90.00
#
_symmetry.space_group_name_H-M   'P 1'
#
loop_
_entity.id
_entity.type
_entity.pdbx_description
1 polymer ?
#
loop_
_entity_poly.entity_id
_entity_poly.type
_entity_poly.pdbx_seq_one_letter_code
_entity_poly.pdbx_strand_id
1 'polypeptide(L)'
;MEILSANNMLDKCIYIYVGVRSSNARTVLRALDLDYLETTSLSEVDSVQSVENHIDQWGIDLEFAVKHLLELECTLCNDVFQNVELDVRTDCFAKIAARAGISDFIKFGNAITEGKKDAVKLLKLLDIFSALNNLRLDFNRCSEIQSQTRDLVKKVVNGVCEIFWDLSVQVELQRQSSPPNDGSVPRLVSFVTNYCNQLLDDSYKPILSQVLEIDWNWRREKFEDGFLPNEISNIMKALELNLETWAKTYKDTALSYLFSMNNHWYLCSTLQGTKVGDLMGDSWLRQHEEYTQYYATAYFRESWGKLPALLSDQEDLTATDLVRKRIKTFSEAFEGTYRKQLNWVVFDKGLRWKMCQQLVQVLVPIYRNYVNSYYMPSVEEVASPSKSVKYTAERLENMLSSLFEKPKLGKYDNAKCTTTHLIGKIKNGVMSHFSSTPAAA
;
A
#
# COMPACT_ATOMS: atom_id res chain seq x y z
N MET A 1 -51.95 24.38 -21.48
CA MET A 1 -51.60 25.22 -20.31
C MET A 1 -52.42 26.50 -20.23
N GLU A 2 -52.56 27.26 -21.31
CA GLU A 2 -53.34 28.51 -21.35
C GLU A 2 -54.80 28.36 -20.92
N ILE A 3 -55.47 27.27 -21.31
CA ILE A 3 -56.86 26.97 -20.89
C ILE A 3 -56.94 26.66 -19.38
N LEU A 4 -55.88 26.10 -18.78
CA LEU A 4 -55.87 25.71 -17.37
C LEU A 4 -55.46 26.86 -16.44
N SER A 5 -54.56 27.75 -16.89
CA SER A 5 -54.25 28.98 -16.15
C SER A 5 -55.43 29.95 -16.14
N ALA A 6 -56.17 30.06 -17.25
CA ALA A 6 -57.40 30.85 -17.34
C ALA A 6 -58.53 30.36 -16.39
N ASN A 7 -58.45 29.12 -15.90
CA ASN A 7 -59.46 28.49 -15.05
C ASN A 7 -59.01 28.29 -13.58
N ASN A 8 -57.92 28.92 -13.12
CA ASN A 8 -57.35 28.73 -11.77
C ASN A 8 -57.08 27.25 -11.39
N MET A 9 -56.81 26.38 -12.37
CA MET A 9 -56.56 24.95 -12.14
C MET A 9 -55.08 24.56 -12.25
N LEU A 10 -54.20 25.55 -12.41
CA LEU A 10 -52.77 25.34 -12.64
C LEU A 10 -52.11 24.53 -11.51
N ASP A 11 -52.38 24.88 -10.26
CA ASP A 11 -51.81 24.20 -9.09
C ASP A 11 -52.25 22.73 -8.98
N LYS A 12 -53.52 22.45 -9.31
CA LYS A 12 -54.04 21.07 -9.35
C LYS A 12 -53.39 20.26 -10.47
N CYS A 13 -53.17 20.87 -11.63
CA CYS A 13 -52.48 20.24 -12.76
C CYS A 13 -51.02 19.92 -12.40
N ILE A 14 -50.30 20.87 -11.79
CA ILE A 14 -48.93 20.68 -11.31
C ILE A 14 -48.87 19.55 -10.29
N TYR A 15 -49.78 19.54 -9.31
CA TYR A 15 -49.83 18.51 -8.29
C TYR A 15 -50.00 17.10 -8.87
N ILE A 16 -50.94 16.93 -9.82
CA ILE A 16 -51.19 15.64 -10.48
C ILE A 16 -49.99 15.26 -11.36
N TYR A 17 -49.46 16.21 -12.15
CA TYR A 17 -48.31 15.98 -13.02
C TYR A 17 -47.11 15.49 -12.23
N VAL A 18 -46.72 16.21 -11.17
CA VAL A 18 -45.62 15.82 -10.28
C VAL A 18 -45.90 14.44 -9.69
N GLY A 19 -47.12 14.16 -9.22
CA GLY A 19 -47.48 12.85 -8.67
C GLY A 19 -47.24 11.69 -9.64
N VAL A 20 -47.73 11.81 -10.88
CA VAL A 20 -47.60 10.76 -11.91
C VAL A 20 -46.15 10.62 -12.37
N ARG A 21 -45.48 11.72 -12.70
CA ARG A 21 -44.09 11.69 -13.19
C ARG A 21 -43.13 11.16 -12.15
N SER A 22 -43.27 11.58 -10.88
CA SER A 22 -42.49 11.03 -9.77
C SER A 22 -42.67 9.52 -9.60
N SER A 23 -43.89 9.02 -9.74
CA SER A 23 -44.17 7.58 -9.62
C SER A 23 -43.52 6.79 -10.75
N ASN A 24 -43.58 7.30 -11.98
CA ASN A 24 -42.93 6.68 -13.13
C ASN A 24 -41.41 6.67 -12.98
N ALA A 25 -40.81 7.82 -12.64
CA ALA A 25 -39.37 7.94 -12.41
C ALA A 25 -38.88 7.01 -11.30
N ARG A 26 -39.63 6.92 -10.19
CA ARG A 26 -39.34 5.97 -9.11
C ARG A 26 -39.42 4.51 -9.55
N THR A 27 -40.38 4.17 -10.42
CA THR A 27 -40.53 2.80 -10.94
C THR A 27 -39.34 2.42 -11.81
N VAL A 28 -38.84 3.35 -12.63
CA VAL A 28 -37.63 3.15 -13.43
C VAL A 28 -36.41 2.93 -12.54
N LEU A 29 -36.21 3.76 -11.52
CA LEU A 29 -35.08 3.58 -10.60
C LEU A 29 -35.15 2.28 -9.80
N ARG A 30 -36.35 1.87 -9.36
CA ARG A 30 -36.53 0.58 -8.67
C ARG A 30 -36.21 -0.63 -9.54
N ALA A 31 -36.29 -0.51 -10.87
CA ALA A 31 -35.93 -1.59 -11.77
C ALA A 31 -34.40 -1.83 -11.85
N LEU A 32 -33.58 -0.91 -11.31
CA LEU A 32 -32.13 -1.01 -11.24
C LEU A 32 -31.62 -1.79 -10.01
N ASP A 33 -32.51 -2.33 -9.17
CA ASP A 33 -32.14 -3.11 -7.97
C ASP A 33 -31.23 -2.33 -7.00
N LEU A 34 -31.71 -1.17 -6.55
CA LEU A 34 -30.96 -0.19 -5.75
C LEU A 34 -30.97 -0.49 -4.23
N ASP A 35 -31.23 -1.73 -3.82
CA ASP A 35 -31.35 -2.13 -2.41
C ASP A 35 -30.07 -1.84 -1.59
N TYR A 36 -28.92 -1.75 -2.27
CA TYR A 36 -27.65 -1.39 -1.65
C TYR A 36 -27.61 0.08 -1.14
N LEU A 37 -28.40 0.99 -1.73
CA LEU A 37 -28.45 2.39 -1.30
C LEU A 37 -29.11 2.56 0.08
N GLU A 38 -30.10 1.73 0.39
CA GLU A 38 -30.84 1.78 1.65
C GLU A 38 -30.15 0.98 2.76
N THR A 39 -29.42 -0.07 2.39
CA THR A 39 -28.73 -0.97 3.34
C THR A 39 -27.35 -0.47 3.76
N THR A 40 -26.77 0.48 3.04
CA THR A 40 -25.43 1.00 3.33
C THR A 40 -25.48 2.09 4.41
N SER A 41 -25.26 1.68 5.65
CA SER A 41 -24.89 2.58 6.76
C SER A 41 -23.47 2.26 7.21
N LEU A 42 -22.55 3.22 7.08
CA LEU A 42 -21.20 3.10 7.61
C LEU A 42 -21.02 4.07 8.77
N SER A 43 -20.34 3.62 9.82
CA SER A 43 -19.85 4.46 10.90
C SER A 43 -18.34 4.69 10.75
N GLU A 44 -17.78 5.57 11.58
CA GLU A 44 -16.33 5.86 11.63
C GLU A 44 -15.44 4.62 11.91
N VAL A 45 -16.04 3.50 12.33
CA VAL A 45 -15.34 2.25 12.65
C VAL A 45 -15.37 1.26 11.48
N ASP A 46 -16.32 1.44 10.55
CA ASP A 46 -16.56 0.51 9.46
C ASP A 46 -15.64 0.83 8.27
N SER A 47 -14.92 -0.19 7.79
CA SER A 47 -14.08 -0.03 6.59
C SER A 47 -14.95 -0.06 5.34
N VAL A 48 -14.65 0.84 4.41
CA VAL A 48 -15.32 0.95 3.10
C VAL A 48 -15.07 -0.29 2.23
N GLN A 49 -14.11 -1.14 2.60
CA GLN A 49 -13.77 -2.36 1.87
C GLN A 49 -14.95 -3.32 1.67
N SER A 50 -15.90 -3.37 2.62
CA SER A 50 -17.09 -4.24 2.50
C SER A 50 -18.06 -3.80 1.41
N VAL A 51 -18.00 -2.54 0.98
CA VAL A 51 -18.94 -1.92 0.02
C VAL A 51 -18.25 -1.46 -1.27
N GLU A 52 -17.00 -1.87 -1.53
CA GLU A 52 -16.26 -1.49 -2.75
C GLU A 52 -17.06 -1.77 -4.03
N ASN A 53 -17.64 -2.97 -4.15
CA ASN A 53 -18.44 -3.34 -5.31
C ASN A 53 -19.68 -2.46 -5.47
N HIS A 54 -20.28 -2.01 -4.36
CA HIS A 54 -21.44 -1.11 -4.39
C HIS A 54 -21.04 0.30 -4.83
N ILE A 55 -19.80 0.75 -4.58
CA ILE A 55 -19.32 2.07 -5.02
C ILE A 55 -19.13 2.08 -6.54
N ASP A 56 -18.55 1.01 -7.08
CA ASP A 56 -18.35 0.88 -8.52
C ASP A 56 -19.72 0.85 -9.24
N GLN A 57 -20.69 0.10 -8.69
CA GLN A 57 -22.07 0.08 -9.19
C GLN A 57 -22.79 1.43 -9.02
N TRP A 58 -22.58 2.11 -7.89
CA TRP A 58 -23.16 3.42 -7.60
C TRP A 58 -22.82 4.48 -8.65
N GLY A 59 -21.58 4.49 -9.14
CA GLY A 59 -21.18 5.43 -10.20
C GLY A 59 -21.98 5.23 -11.49
N ILE A 60 -22.20 3.97 -11.88
CA ILE A 60 -22.96 3.59 -13.09
C ILE A 60 -24.44 3.96 -12.92
N ASP A 61 -25.04 3.59 -11.78
CA ASP A 61 -26.45 3.84 -11.51
C ASP A 61 -26.74 5.33 -11.38
N LEU A 62 -25.82 6.10 -10.77
CA LEU A 62 -25.93 7.55 -10.66
C LEU A 62 -25.85 8.22 -12.04
N GLU A 63 -24.92 7.77 -12.90
CA GLU A 63 -24.83 8.28 -14.28
C GLU A 63 -26.13 8.02 -15.05
N PHE A 64 -26.69 6.81 -14.94
CA PHE A 64 -27.96 6.49 -15.55
C PHE A 64 -29.10 7.36 -15.01
N ALA A 65 -29.20 7.50 -13.69
CA ALA A 65 -30.24 8.30 -13.06
C ALA A 65 -30.19 9.77 -13.52
N VAL A 66 -28.98 10.34 -13.65
CA VAL A 66 -28.82 11.74 -14.02
C VAL A 66 -29.02 11.96 -15.53
N LYS A 67 -28.34 11.19 -16.39
CA LYS A 67 -28.35 11.41 -17.85
C LYS A 67 -29.56 10.82 -18.56
N HIS A 68 -30.10 9.71 -18.08
CA HIS A 68 -31.16 8.99 -18.80
C HIS A 68 -32.54 9.17 -18.18
N LEU A 69 -32.62 9.53 -16.89
CA LEU A 69 -33.91 9.77 -16.24
C LEU A 69 -34.15 11.26 -15.96
N LEU A 70 -33.28 11.89 -15.17
CA LEU A 70 -33.49 13.27 -14.73
C LEU A 70 -33.40 14.27 -15.88
N GLU A 71 -32.50 14.06 -16.85
CA GLU A 71 -32.44 14.90 -18.05
C GLU A 71 -33.75 14.85 -18.87
N LEU A 72 -34.34 13.65 -19.04
CA LEU A 72 -35.60 13.48 -19.75
C LEU A 72 -36.77 14.15 -18.99
N GLU A 73 -36.84 13.98 -17.67
CA GLU A 73 -37.85 14.64 -16.85
C GLU A 73 -37.69 16.17 -16.85
N CYS A 74 -36.46 16.67 -16.86
CA CYS A 74 -36.19 18.11 -16.95
C CYS A 74 -36.69 18.67 -18.29
N THR A 75 -36.37 17.99 -19.39
CA THR A 75 -36.80 18.39 -20.74
C THR A 75 -38.32 18.35 -20.85
N LEU A 76 -38.96 17.28 -20.37
CA LEU A 76 -40.41 17.16 -20.40
C LEU A 76 -41.11 18.21 -19.52
N CYS A 77 -40.58 18.50 -18.32
CA CYS A 77 -41.08 19.59 -17.49
C CYS A 77 -41.00 20.94 -18.22
N ASN A 78 -39.90 21.19 -18.93
CA ASN A 78 -39.77 22.41 -19.72
C ASN A 78 -40.78 22.46 -20.87
N ASP A 79 -41.03 21.34 -21.55
CA ASP A 79 -41.95 21.25 -22.69
C ASP A 79 -43.42 21.35 -22.29
N VAL A 80 -43.83 20.73 -21.19
CA VAL A 80 -45.22 20.76 -20.71
C VAL A 80 -45.59 22.15 -20.20
N PHE A 81 -44.64 22.84 -19.57
CA PHE A 81 -44.86 24.12 -18.89
C PHE A 81 -44.19 25.32 -19.59
N GLN A 82 -43.93 25.24 -20.91
CA GLN A 82 -43.20 26.28 -21.68
C GLN A 82 -43.71 27.71 -21.44
N ASN A 83 -45.02 27.89 -21.29
CA ASN A 83 -45.67 29.19 -21.12
C ASN A 83 -45.83 29.61 -19.63
N VAL A 84 -45.18 28.92 -18.70
CA VAL A 84 -45.21 29.20 -17.26
C VAL A 84 -43.84 29.74 -16.79
N GLU A 85 -43.86 30.57 -15.75
CA GLU A 85 -42.66 31.13 -15.12
C GLU A 85 -41.60 30.05 -14.84
N LEU A 86 -40.33 30.43 -15.02
CA LEU A 86 -39.20 29.52 -14.88
C LEU A 86 -39.12 28.90 -13.48
N ASP A 87 -39.43 29.67 -12.44
CA ASP A 87 -39.38 29.22 -11.05
C ASP A 87 -40.38 28.10 -10.75
N VAL A 88 -41.56 28.14 -11.38
CA VAL A 88 -42.56 27.08 -11.23
C VAL A 88 -42.10 25.80 -11.95
N ARG A 89 -41.43 25.93 -13.10
CA ARG A 89 -40.87 24.79 -13.84
C ARG A 89 -39.76 24.10 -13.07
N THR A 90 -38.84 24.87 -12.51
CA THR A 90 -37.71 24.34 -11.74
C THR A 90 -38.19 23.70 -10.43
N ASP A 91 -39.17 24.28 -9.74
CA ASP A 91 -39.80 23.68 -8.56
C ASP A 91 -40.55 22.38 -8.88
N CYS A 92 -41.29 22.32 -9.99
CA CYS A 92 -41.93 21.08 -10.45
C CYS A 92 -40.91 19.95 -10.66
N PHE A 93 -39.84 20.26 -11.39
CA PHE A 93 -38.78 19.29 -11.65
C PHE A 93 -38.05 18.87 -10.36
N ALA A 94 -37.73 19.82 -9.47
CA ALA A 94 -37.08 19.53 -8.19
C ALA A 94 -37.92 18.56 -7.34
N LYS A 95 -39.25 18.77 -7.28
CA LYS A 95 -40.18 17.83 -6.62
C LYS A 95 -40.19 16.46 -7.27
N ILE A 96 -40.09 16.38 -8.60
CA ILE A 96 -40.01 15.09 -9.32
C ILE A 96 -38.72 14.36 -8.98
N ALA A 97 -37.58 15.04 -9.07
CA ALA A 97 -36.27 14.44 -8.78
C ALA A 97 -36.16 13.97 -7.32
N ALA A 98 -36.58 14.80 -6.36
CA ALA A 98 -36.59 14.45 -4.95
C ALA A 98 -37.47 13.22 -4.67
N ARG A 99 -38.65 13.12 -5.30
CA ARG A 99 -39.52 11.95 -5.16
C ARG A 99 -39.05 10.74 -5.97
N ALA A 100 -38.27 10.92 -7.03
CA ALA A 100 -37.74 9.80 -7.82
C ALA A 100 -36.79 8.92 -6.98
N GLY A 101 -35.99 9.54 -6.09
CA GLY A 101 -35.05 8.83 -5.22
C GLY A 101 -33.59 9.31 -5.32
N ILE A 102 -33.33 10.44 -5.99
CA ILE A 102 -31.96 10.94 -6.15
C ILE A 102 -31.26 11.22 -4.80
N SER A 103 -32.03 11.53 -3.76
CA SER A 103 -31.52 11.72 -2.40
C SER A 103 -30.82 10.49 -1.84
N ASP A 104 -31.21 9.29 -2.25
CA ASP A 104 -30.66 8.05 -1.70
C ASP A 104 -29.25 7.77 -2.25
N PHE A 105 -28.98 8.17 -3.49
CA PHE A 105 -27.63 8.21 -4.05
C PHE A 105 -26.72 9.17 -3.28
N ILE A 106 -27.22 10.34 -2.91
CA ILE A 106 -26.47 11.34 -2.15
C ILE A 106 -26.23 10.85 -0.71
N LYS A 107 -27.22 10.21 -0.08
CA LYS A 107 -27.06 9.59 1.25
C LYS A 107 -26.00 8.49 1.24
N PHE A 108 -26.00 7.62 0.23
CA PHE A 108 -24.97 6.60 0.07
C PHE A 108 -23.58 7.22 0.00
N GLY A 109 -23.39 8.24 -0.86
CA GLY A 109 -22.12 8.97 -0.94
C GLY A 109 -21.70 9.58 0.39
N ASN A 110 -22.63 10.18 1.14
CA ASN A 110 -22.36 10.73 2.48
C ASN A 110 -21.94 9.63 3.47
N ALA A 111 -22.60 8.48 3.48
CA ALA A 111 -22.22 7.36 4.33
C ALA A 111 -20.78 6.89 4.07
N ILE A 112 -20.34 6.86 2.81
CA ILE A 112 -18.93 6.55 2.48
C ILE A 112 -17.98 7.61 3.05
N THR A 113 -18.35 8.90 3.03
CA THR A 113 -17.53 9.96 3.63
C THR A 113 -17.41 9.87 5.15
N GLU A 114 -18.34 9.19 5.83
CA GLU A 114 -18.34 8.97 7.29
C GLU A 114 -17.59 7.70 7.72
N GLY A 115 -17.26 6.81 6.77
CA GLY A 115 -16.55 5.55 7.05
C GLY A 115 -15.16 5.74 7.67
N LYS A 116 -14.55 4.64 8.11
CA LYS A 116 -13.20 4.66 8.71
C LYS A 116 -12.16 5.31 7.81
N LYS A 117 -11.33 6.18 8.38
CA LYS A 117 -10.16 6.78 7.71
C LYS A 117 -9.09 5.71 7.47
N ASP A 118 -9.09 5.14 6.28
CA ASP A 118 -8.08 4.18 5.83
C ASP A 118 -7.69 4.43 4.36
N ALA A 119 -6.63 3.76 3.92
CA ALA A 119 -6.11 3.90 2.56
C ALA A 119 -7.11 3.46 1.47
N VAL A 120 -7.99 2.51 1.79
CA VAL A 120 -9.03 2.05 0.86
C VAL A 120 -10.07 3.14 0.64
N LYS A 121 -10.50 3.81 1.73
CA LYS A 121 -11.45 4.91 1.67
C LYS A 121 -10.96 6.04 0.77
N LEU A 122 -9.68 6.43 0.81
CA LEU A 122 -9.16 7.48 -0.08
C LEU A 122 -9.33 7.11 -1.55
N LEU A 123 -8.93 5.90 -1.96
CA LEU A 123 -9.10 5.44 -3.35
C LEU A 123 -10.57 5.45 -3.77
N LYS A 124 -11.46 4.96 -2.88
CA LYS A 124 -12.89 4.91 -3.15
C LYS A 124 -13.54 6.29 -3.17
N LEU A 125 -13.04 7.26 -2.40
CA LEU A 125 -13.46 8.65 -2.49
C LEU A 125 -13.00 9.31 -3.81
N LEU A 126 -11.84 8.92 -4.36
CA LEU A 126 -11.42 9.35 -5.70
C LEU A 126 -12.35 8.79 -6.78
N ASP A 127 -12.77 7.52 -6.65
CA ASP A 127 -13.76 6.91 -7.56
C ASP A 127 -15.09 7.69 -7.51
N ILE A 128 -15.58 8.00 -6.31
CA ILE A 128 -16.79 8.82 -6.10
C ILE A 128 -16.64 10.22 -6.69
N PHE A 129 -15.51 10.88 -6.44
CA PHE A 129 -15.23 12.21 -6.98
C PHE A 129 -15.24 12.20 -8.52
N SER A 130 -14.64 11.18 -9.14
CA SER A 130 -14.64 11.00 -10.60
C SER A 130 -16.05 10.93 -11.16
N ALA A 131 -16.91 10.08 -10.59
CA ALA A 131 -18.32 9.95 -10.99
C ALA A 131 -19.08 11.29 -10.85
N LEU A 132 -18.90 11.99 -9.72
CA LEU A 132 -19.55 13.28 -9.47
C LEU A 132 -19.05 14.37 -10.43
N ASN A 133 -17.75 14.41 -10.71
CA ASN A 133 -17.14 15.40 -11.59
C ASN A 133 -17.59 15.19 -13.05
N ASN A 134 -17.75 13.94 -13.49
CA ASN A 134 -18.28 13.61 -14.82
C ASN A 134 -19.73 14.07 -15.04
N LEU A 135 -20.51 14.20 -13.96
CA LEU A 135 -21.92 14.62 -13.97
C LEU A 135 -22.11 16.09 -13.54
N ARG A 136 -21.02 16.84 -13.37
CA ARG A 136 -21.04 18.20 -12.80
C ARG A 136 -21.96 19.16 -13.57
N LEU A 137 -21.96 19.11 -14.89
CA LEU A 137 -22.79 19.98 -15.73
C LEU A 137 -24.28 19.64 -15.59
N ASP A 138 -24.60 18.36 -15.46
CA ASP A 138 -25.97 17.88 -15.33
C ASP A 138 -26.58 18.30 -13.99
N PHE A 139 -25.81 18.21 -12.91
CA PHE A 139 -26.24 18.67 -11.59
C PHE A 139 -26.53 20.18 -11.53
N ASN A 140 -25.83 21.01 -12.32
CA ASN A 140 -26.04 22.45 -12.32
C ASN A 140 -27.39 22.88 -12.94
N ARG A 141 -28.13 21.97 -13.57
CA ARG A 141 -29.45 22.24 -14.15
C ARG A 141 -30.58 22.23 -13.11
N CYS A 142 -30.29 21.78 -11.88
CA CYS A 142 -31.27 21.67 -10.79
C CYS A 142 -30.72 22.26 -9.49
N SER A 143 -31.27 23.36 -9.01
CA SER A 143 -30.80 24.03 -7.79
C SER A 143 -30.83 23.13 -6.54
N GLU A 144 -31.87 22.31 -6.39
CA GLU A 144 -32.02 21.38 -5.26
C GLU A 144 -30.90 20.33 -5.24
N ILE A 145 -30.71 19.61 -6.35
CA ILE A 145 -29.67 18.58 -6.50
C ILE A 145 -28.27 19.20 -6.49
N GLN A 146 -28.11 20.39 -7.08
CA GLN A 146 -26.85 21.13 -7.10
C GLN A 146 -26.35 21.40 -5.69
N SER A 147 -27.23 21.84 -4.78
CA SER A 147 -26.84 22.15 -3.40
C SER A 147 -26.33 20.91 -2.64
N GLN A 148 -27.08 19.80 -2.73
CA GLN A 148 -26.76 18.53 -2.07
C GLN A 148 -25.50 17.88 -2.66
N THR A 149 -25.36 17.93 -3.99
CA THR A 149 -24.18 17.41 -4.69
C THR A 149 -22.94 18.22 -4.38
N ARG A 150 -23.05 19.55 -4.31
CA ARG A 150 -21.93 20.42 -3.92
C ARG A 150 -21.46 20.13 -2.49
N ASP A 151 -22.38 19.88 -1.56
CA ASP A 151 -22.04 19.47 -0.20
C ASP A 151 -21.32 18.11 -0.18
N LEU A 152 -21.82 17.14 -0.94
CA LEU A 152 -21.18 15.83 -1.07
C LEU A 152 -19.77 15.95 -1.67
N VAL A 153 -19.60 16.68 -2.78
CA VAL A 153 -18.27 16.94 -3.37
C VAL A 153 -17.34 17.58 -2.34
N LYS A 154 -17.85 18.52 -1.54
CA LYS A 154 -17.05 19.14 -0.47
C LYS A 154 -16.58 18.13 0.57
N LYS A 155 -17.46 17.25 1.04
CA LYS A 155 -17.09 16.18 1.99
C LYS A 155 -16.12 15.18 1.39
N VAL A 156 -16.30 14.81 0.12
CA VAL A 156 -15.40 13.89 -0.60
C VAL A 156 -14.00 14.49 -0.72
N VAL A 157 -13.88 15.74 -1.18
CA VAL A 157 -12.58 16.45 -1.27
C VAL A 157 -11.92 16.53 0.09
N ASN A 158 -12.64 16.98 1.12
CA ASN A 158 -12.13 17.06 2.48
C ASN A 158 -11.63 15.70 2.99
N GLY A 159 -12.39 14.62 2.75
CA GLY A 159 -12.05 13.27 3.19
C GLY A 159 -10.80 12.72 2.50
N VAL A 160 -10.65 12.97 1.19
CA VAL A 160 -9.42 12.61 0.45
C VAL A 160 -8.22 13.37 1.02
N CYS A 161 -8.34 14.69 1.15
CA CYS A 161 -7.25 15.54 1.63
C CYS A 161 -6.85 15.19 3.06
N GLU A 162 -7.81 14.96 3.96
CA GLU A 162 -7.52 14.54 5.33
C GLU A 162 -6.71 13.25 5.38
N ILE A 163 -7.13 12.20 4.67
CA ILE A 163 -6.41 10.92 4.65
C ILE A 163 -5.04 11.07 3.97
N PHE A 164 -4.95 11.88 2.92
CA PHE A 164 -3.71 12.10 2.18
C PHE A 164 -2.66 12.84 3.03
N TRP A 165 -3.04 13.93 3.71
CA TRP A 165 -2.12 14.69 4.56
C TRP A 165 -1.69 13.92 5.80
N ASP A 166 -2.60 13.13 6.37
CA ASP A 166 -2.26 12.28 7.51
C ASP A 166 -1.28 11.16 7.12
N LEU A 167 -1.21 10.74 5.85
CA LEU A 167 -0.37 9.62 5.42
C LEU A 167 1.10 9.80 5.83
N SER A 168 1.67 10.97 5.57
CA SER A 168 3.08 11.27 5.87
C SER A 168 3.35 11.17 7.38
N VAL A 169 2.49 11.82 8.19
CA VAL A 169 2.55 11.77 9.65
C VAL A 169 2.38 10.35 10.18
N GLN A 170 1.46 9.58 9.61
CA GLN A 170 1.22 8.18 9.99
C GLN A 170 2.43 7.31 9.69
N VAL A 171 3.10 7.50 8.54
CA VAL A 171 4.36 6.82 8.22
C VAL A 171 5.40 7.20 9.27
N GLU A 172 5.61 8.48 9.58
CA GLU A 172 6.57 8.90 10.60
C GLU A 172 6.31 8.28 11.99
N LEU A 173 5.04 8.22 12.42
CA LEU A 173 4.66 7.65 13.72
C LEU A 173 5.01 6.16 13.84
N GLN A 174 5.04 5.42 12.72
CA GLN A 174 5.45 4.01 12.76
C GLN A 174 6.89 3.81 13.22
N ARG A 175 7.73 4.85 13.23
CA ARG A 175 9.11 4.79 13.75
C ARG A 175 9.21 4.24 15.17
N GLN A 176 8.17 4.42 15.98
CA GLN A 176 8.11 3.92 17.37
C GLN A 176 7.85 2.41 17.46
N SER A 177 7.43 1.77 16.38
CA SER A 177 7.22 0.32 16.35
C SER A 177 8.55 -0.45 16.30
N SER A 178 8.52 -1.70 16.75
CA SER A 178 9.69 -2.58 16.71
C SER A 178 9.89 -3.16 15.31
N PRO A 179 11.14 -3.16 14.78
CA PRO A 179 11.39 -3.78 13.49
C PRO A 179 11.36 -5.32 13.56
N PRO A 180 11.26 -6.00 12.42
CA PRO A 180 11.21 -7.46 12.37
C PRO A 180 12.45 -8.12 13.01
N ASN A 181 12.27 -9.01 13.98
CA ASN A 181 13.38 -9.68 14.66
C ASN A 181 14.26 -10.56 13.74
N ASP A 182 13.78 -10.87 12.53
CA ASP A 182 14.46 -11.69 11.52
C ASP A 182 15.22 -10.86 10.46
N GLY A 183 15.19 -9.52 10.56
CA GLY A 183 15.83 -8.61 9.61
C GLY A 183 15.12 -8.51 8.27
N SER A 184 13.89 -9.01 8.15
CA SER A 184 13.09 -8.90 6.93
C SER A 184 12.62 -7.47 6.65
N VAL A 185 12.19 -7.22 5.41
CA VAL A 185 11.58 -5.94 5.01
C VAL A 185 10.26 -5.75 5.78
N PRO A 186 10.08 -4.66 6.55
CA PRO A 186 8.84 -4.39 7.26
C PRO A 186 7.65 -4.29 6.31
N ARG A 187 6.49 -4.81 6.72
CA ARG A 187 5.25 -4.74 5.91
C ARG A 187 4.87 -3.31 5.54
N LEU A 188 5.17 -2.35 6.43
CA LEU A 188 4.94 -0.93 6.18
C LEU A 188 5.62 -0.47 4.88
N VAL A 189 6.88 -0.86 4.65
CA VAL A 189 7.65 -0.46 3.47
C VAL A 189 6.89 -0.87 2.21
N SER A 190 6.51 -2.15 2.13
CA SER A 190 5.76 -2.66 0.98
C SER A 190 4.37 -2.06 0.81
N PHE A 191 3.72 -1.70 1.91
CA PHE A 191 2.40 -1.08 1.87
C PHE A 191 2.49 0.36 1.33
N VAL A 192 3.39 1.17 1.90
CA VAL A 192 3.56 2.59 1.53
C VAL A 192 4.00 2.70 0.08
N THR A 193 5.00 1.93 -0.36
CA THR A 193 5.48 2.00 -1.73
C THR A 193 4.42 1.59 -2.75
N ASN A 194 3.68 0.50 -2.49
CA ASN A 194 2.60 0.05 -3.36
C ASN A 194 1.43 1.05 -3.39
N TYR A 195 1.11 1.66 -2.25
CA TYR A 195 0.04 2.63 -2.16
C TYR A 195 0.39 3.94 -2.88
N CYS A 196 1.59 4.48 -2.66
CA CYS A 196 2.08 5.65 -3.39
C CYS A 196 2.17 5.37 -4.91
N ASN A 197 2.57 4.16 -5.31
CA ASN A 197 2.53 3.77 -6.73
C ASN A 197 1.11 3.78 -7.31
N GLN A 198 0.09 3.34 -6.56
CA GLN A 198 -1.31 3.40 -6.99
C GLN A 198 -1.81 4.85 -7.09
N LEU A 199 -1.46 5.72 -6.14
CA LEU A 199 -1.84 7.14 -6.20
C LEU A 199 -1.20 7.89 -7.38
N LEU A 200 -0.02 7.45 -7.81
CA LEU A 200 0.68 8.00 -8.98
C LEU A 200 0.33 7.30 -10.29
N ASP A 201 -0.53 6.28 -10.26
CA ASP A 201 -0.98 5.59 -11.47
C ASP A 201 -1.81 6.51 -12.37
N ASP A 202 -1.87 6.19 -13.66
CA ASP A 202 -2.52 7.04 -14.66
C ASP A 202 -4.04 7.16 -14.43
N SER A 203 -4.62 6.24 -13.66
CA SER A 203 -6.02 6.26 -13.23
C SER A 203 -6.28 7.28 -12.11
N TYR A 204 -5.47 7.29 -11.05
CA TYR A 204 -5.72 8.10 -9.84
C TYR A 204 -4.99 9.43 -9.81
N LYS A 205 -3.79 9.53 -10.40
CA LYS A 205 -2.98 10.75 -10.38
C LYS A 205 -3.74 12.00 -10.85
N PRO A 206 -4.41 12.02 -12.02
CA PRO A 206 -5.11 13.23 -12.47
C PRO A 206 -6.27 13.60 -11.55
N ILE A 207 -6.99 12.60 -11.03
CA ILE A 207 -8.14 12.80 -10.13
C ILE A 207 -7.65 13.40 -8.80
N LEU A 208 -6.61 12.80 -8.22
CA LEU A 208 -6.02 13.28 -6.97
C LEU A 208 -5.44 14.69 -7.14
N SER A 209 -4.73 14.98 -8.23
CA SER A 209 -4.23 16.33 -8.51
C SER A 209 -5.37 17.35 -8.57
N GLN A 210 -6.48 17.02 -9.24
CA GLN A 210 -7.64 17.89 -9.30
C GLN A 210 -8.28 18.12 -7.91
N VAL A 211 -8.41 17.07 -7.10
CA VAL A 211 -8.94 17.16 -5.73
C VAL A 211 -8.07 18.07 -4.86
N LEU A 212 -6.74 17.89 -4.92
CA LEU A 212 -5.80 18.71 -4.17
C LEU A 212 -5.84 20.18 -4.63
N GLU A 213 -5.95 20.43 -5.93
CA GLU A 213 -6.11 21.79 -6.47
C GLU A 213 -7.41 22.46 -5.95
N ILE A 214 -8.51 21.71 -5.85
CA ILE A 214 -9.78 22.22 -5.31
C ILE A 214 -9.65 22.59 -3.83
N ASP A 215 -9.07 21.72 -2.98
CA ASP A 215 -8.87 22.00 -1.55
C ASP A 215 -7.97 23.24 -1.35
N TRP A 216 -6.92 23.36 -2.14
CA TRP A 216 -6.00 24.48 -2.08
C TRP A 216 -6.66 25.82 -2.46
N ASN A 217 -7.47 25.81 -3.51
CA ASN A 217 -8.27 26.96 -3.91
C ASN A 217 -9.25 27.39 -2.80
N TRP A 218 -9.78 26.46 -2.00
CA TRP A 218 -10.60 26.78 -0.83
C TRP A 218 -9.80 27.44 0.29
N ARG A 219 -8.52 27.06 0.46
CA ARG A 219 -7.59 27.64 1.44
C ARG A 219 -7.03 29.00 1.02
N ARG A 220 -7.26 29.44 -0.24
CA ARG A 220 -6.75 30.69 -0.84
C ARG A 220 -5.23 30.78 -0.91
N GLU A 221 -4.57 29.64 -1.05
CA GLU A 221 -3.13 29.56 -1.25
C GLU A 221 -2.81 29.46 -2.75
N LYS A 222 -1.60 29.85 -3.19
CA LYS A 222 -1.20 29.68 -4.60
C LYS A 222 -0.81 28.23 -4.83
N PHE A 223 -1.47 27.53 -5.73
CA PHE A 223 -1.10 26.16 -6.09
C PHE A 223 0.18 26.19 -6.92
N GLU A 224 1.23 25.53 -6.44
CA GLU A 224 2.47 25.34 -7.20
C GLU A 224 2.43 23.98 -7.93
N ASP A 225 2.74 23.99 -9.22
CA ASP A 225 2.88 22.78 -10.01
C ASP A 225 3.93 21.84 -9.40
N GLY A 226 3.61 20.55 -9.30
CA GLY A 226 4.51 19.54 -8.72
C GLY A 226 4.26 19.22 -7.25
N PHE A 227 3.18 19.71 -6.66
CA PHE A 227 2.84 19.45 -5.25
C PHE A 227 2.74 17.94 -4.91
N LEU A 228 1.92 17.17 -5.63
CA LEU A 228 1.73 15.73 -5.39
C LEU A 228 3.05 14.95 -5.48
N PRO A 229 3.87 15.11 -6.53
CA PRO A 229 5.25 14.62 -6.59
C PRO A 229 6.09 14.92 -5.34
N ASN A 230 6.04 16.15 -4.83
CA ASN A 230 6.81 16.57 -3.66
C ASN A 230 6.33 15.87 -2.39
N GLU A 231 5.02 15.74 -2.20
CA GLU A 231 4.47 15.09 -1.01
C GLU A 231 4.74 13.58 -0.99
N ILE A 232 4.61 12.90 -2.14
CA ILE A 232 5.00 11.49 -2.24
C ILE A 232 6.50 11.34 -1.94
N SER A 233 7.34 12.27 -2.40
CA SER A 233 8.76 12.27 -2.06
C SER A 233 9.03 12.46 -0.56
N ASN A 234 8.23 13.27 0.13
CA ASN A 234 8.30 13.44 1.59
C ASN A 234 7.92 12.15 2.32
N ILE A 235 6.85 11.47 1.88
CA ILE A 235 6.45 10.16 2.41
C ILE A 235 7.58 9.13 2.24
N MET A 236 8.24 9.11 1.08
CA MET A 236 9.39 8.22 0.85
C MET A 236 10.57 8.54 1.78
N LYS A 237 10.90 9.83 1.98
CA LYS A 237 11.94 10.25 2.93
C LYS A 237 11.60 9.88 4.38
N ALA A 238 10.34 10.03 4.78
CA ALA A 238 9.86 9.60 6.10
C ALA A 238 10.03 8.09 6.29
N LEU A 239 9.73 7.30 5.26
CA LEU A 239 9.93 5.85 5.25
C LEU A 239 11.42 5.49 5.36
N GLU A 240 12.30 6.16 4.61
CA GLU A 240 13.76 5.97 4.69
C GLU A 240 14.29 6.28 6.10
N LEU A 241 13.87 7.39 6.71
CA LEU A 241 14.26 7.75 8.08
C LEU A 241 13.81 6.71 9.12
N ASN A 242 12.64 6.10 8.91
CA ASN A 242 12.19 5.01 9.76
C ASN A 242 13.07 3.78 9.62
N LEU A 243 13.46 3.41 8.40
CA LEU A 243 14.39 2.31 8.14
C LEU A 243 15.73 2.53 8.84
N GLU A 244 16.30 3.73 8.75
CA GLU A 244 17.54 4.06 9.45
C GLU A 244 17.40 3.97 10.97
N THR A 245 16.27 4.44 11.51
CA THR A 245 16.00 4.39 12.95
C THR A 245 15.89 2.95 13.42
N TRP A 246 15.12 2.13 12.71
CA TRP A 246 14.97 0.72 13.01
C TRP A 246 16.27 -0.06 12.92
N ALA A 247 17.11 0.22 11.91
CA ALA A 247 18.42 -0.40 11.79
C ALA A 247 19.28 -0.19 13.05
N LYS A 248 19.20 0.99 13.68
CA LYS A 248 19.93 1.33 14.92
C LYS A 248 19.38 0.64 16.18
N THR A 249 18.16 0.10 16.15
CA THR A 249 17.56 -0.57 17.32
C THR A 249 18.02 -2.02 17.52
N TYR A 250 18.59 -2.64 16.48
CA TYR A 250 19.11 -4.00 16.59
C TYR A 250 20.34 -4.05 17.48
N LYS A 251 20.32 -4.93 18.49
CA LYS A 251 21.48 -5.21 19.36
C LYS A 251 22.62 -5.89 18.61
N ASP A 252 22.28 -6.66 17.58
CA ASP A 252 23.23 -7.40 16.77
C ASP A 252 23.57 -6.62 15.50
N THR A 253 24.81 -6.13 15.44
CA THR A 253 25.30 -5.33 14.31
C THR A 253 25.19 -6.07 12.97
N ALA A 254 25.43 -7.38 12.94
CA ALA A 254 25.30 -8.17 11.72
C ALA A 254 23.85 -8.24 11.24
N LEU A 255 22.89 -8.34 12.17
CA LEU A 255 21.46 -8.33 11.83
C LEU A 255 21.01 -6.94 11.36
N SER A 256 21.52 -5.88 11.99
CA SER A 256 21.32 -4.49 11.54
C SER A 256 21.75 -4.31 10.08
N TYR A 257 22.96 -4.77 9.72
CA TYR A 257 23.43 -4.70 8.34
C TYR A 257 22.59 -5.54 7.37
N LEU A 258 22.18 -6.75 7.76
CA LEU A 258 21.29 -7.57 6.93
C LEU A 258 19.94 -6.88 6.71
N PHE A 259 19.36 -6.29 7.75
CA PHE A 259 18.13 -5.51 7.66
C PHE A 259 18.28 -4.33 6.70
N SER A 260 19.32 -3.51 6.85
CA SER A 260 19.57 -2.37 5.95
C SER A 260 19.74 -2.82 4.49
N MET A 261 20.53 -3.88 4.26
CA MET A 261 20.73 -4.45 2.93
C MET A 261 19.41 -4.90 2.30
N ASN A 262 18.57 -5.64 3.04
CA ASN A 262 17.26 -6.08 2.56
C ASN A 262 16.35 -4.93 2.14
N ASN A 263 16.29 -3.87 2.95
CA ASN A 263 15.42 -2.72 2.69
C ASN A 263 15.93 -1.87 1.53
N HIS A 264 17.23 -1.59 1.44
CA HIS A 264 17.80 -0.87 0.30
C HIS A 264 17.64 -1.67 -1.00
N TRP A 265 17.82 -2.99 -0.95
CA TRP A 265 17.56 -3.83 -2.13
C TRP A 265 16.09 -3.76 -2.53
N TYR A 266 15.16 -3.79 -1.57
CA TYR A 266 13.74 -3.63 -1.86
C TYR A 266 13.46 -2.29 -2.56
N LEU A 267 13.98 -1.18 -2.02
CA LEU A 267 13.77 0.16 -2.58
C LEU A 267 14.33 0.30 -4.00
N CYS A 268 15.52 -0.23 -4.30
CA CYS A 268 16.05 -0.14 -5.66
C CYS A 268 15.42 -1.17 -6.62
N SER A 269 15.32 -2.43 -6.23
CA SER A 269 14.88 -3.51 -7.14
C SER A 269 13.37 -3.55 -7.36
N THR A 270 12.57 -3.23 -6.33
CA THR A 270 11.10 -3.33 -6.43
C THR A 270 10.47 -2.06 -6.97
N LEU A 271 11.11 -0.90 -6.78
CA LEU A 271 10.60 0.38 -7.30
C LEU A 271 11.15 0.74 -8.68
N GLN A 272 12.14 0.01 -9.17
CA GLN A 272 12.62 0.18 -10.54
C GLN A 272 11.48 -0.04 -11.54
N GLY A 273 11.22 0.96 -12.38
CA GLY A 273 10.15 0.94 -13.37
C GLY A 273 8.74 1.14 -12.81
N THR A 274 8.62 1.56 -11.54
CA THR A 274 7.32 1.99 -10.97
C THR A 274 7.22 3.51 -10.97
N LYS A 275 5.99 4.03 -10.86
CA LYS A 275 5.74 5.49 -10.86
C LYS A 275 6.49 6.22 -9.73
N VAL A 276 6.62 5.59 -8.56
CA VAL A 276 7.46 6.08 -7.44
C VAL A 276 8.95 6.06 -7.80
N GLY A 277 9.46 5.00 -8.42
CA GLY A 277 10.86 4.94 -8.86
C GLY A 277 11.18 6.02 -9.89
N ASP A 278 10.31 6.20 -10.88
CA ASP A 278 10.43 7.25 -11.90
C ASP A 278 10.38 8.65 -11.27
N LEU A 279 9.52 8.84 -10.27
CA LEU A 279 9.41 10.09 -9.51
C LEU A 279 10.69 10.41 -8.71
N MET A 280 11.23 9.42 -8.01
CA MET A 280 12.45 9.60 -7.18
C MET A 280 13.72 9.71 -8.04
N GLY A 281 13.71 9.10 -9.22
CA GLY A 281 14.76 9.20 -10.24
C GLY A 281 15.89 8.17 -10.11
N ASP A 282 16.60 7.97 -11.22
CA ASP A 282 17.67 6.96 -11.34
C ASP A 282 18.82 7.15 -10.35
N SER A 283 19.13 8.40 -9.97
CA SER A 283 20.18 8.69 -9.00
C SER A 283 19.85 8.13 -7.61
N TRP A 284 18.59 8.22 -7.19
CA TRP A 284 18.10 7.69 -5.93
C TRP A 284 18.09 6.15 -5.94
N LEU A 285 17.63 5.54 -7.03
CA LEU A 285 17.68 4.08 -7.20
C LEU A 285 19.12 3.54 -7.15
N ARG A 286 20.05 4.21 -7.86
CA ARG A 286 21.48 3.86 -7.88
C ARG A 286 22.11 4.00 -6.50
N GLN A 287 21.74 5.04 -5.75
CA GLN A 287 22.23 5.25 -4.39
C GLN A 287 21.80 4.09 -3.46
N HIS A 288 20.55 3.62 -3.56
CA HIS A 288 20.11 2.45 -2.81
C HIS A 288 20.81 1.15 -3.22
N GLU A 289 21.12 0.98 -4.51
CA GLU A 289 21.95 -0.14 -4.96
C GLU A 289 23.37 -0.09 -4.34
N GLU A 290 24.01 1.09 -4.31
CA GLU A 290 25.31 1.29 -3.67
C GLU A 290 25.23 0.98 -2.16
N TYR A 291 24.16 1.41 -1.47
CA TYR A 291 23.93 1.05 -0.08
C TYR A 291 23.74 -0.46 0.13
N THR A 292 23.01 -1.15 -0.76
CA THR A 292 22.89 -2.61 -0.69
C THR A 292 24.26 -3.28 -0.72
N GLN A 293 25.14 -2.87 -1.63
CA GLN A 293 26.49 -3.44 -1.75
C GLN A 293 27.34 -3.13 -0.52
N TYR A 294 27.26 -1.90 -0.01
CA TYR A 294 27.94 -1.49 1.23
C TYR A 294 27.51 -2.36 2.42
N TYR A 295 26.21 -2.49 2.66
CA TYR A 295 25.69 -3.25 3.79
C TYR A 295 25.92 -4.75 3.65
N ALA A 296 25.88 -5.30 2.42
CA ALA A 296 26.28 -6.69 2.17
C ALA A 296 27.73 -6.93 2.58
N THR A 297 28.65 -6.05 2.16
CA THR A 297 30.08 -6.13 2.51
C THR A 297 30.30 -6.00 4.03
N ALA A 298 29.61 -5.07 4.67
CA ALA A 298 29.67 -4.88 6.13
C ALA A 298 29.14 -6.11 6.89
N TYR A 299 28.01 -6.67 6.46
CA TYR A 299 27.44 -7.91 6.98
C TYR A 299 28.43 -9.08 6.87
N PHE A 300 29.06 -9.27 5.70
CA PHE A 300 30.04 -10.35 5.50
C PHE A 300 31.24 -10.21 6.41
N ARG A 301 31.82 -9.00 6.50
CA ARG A 301 32.96 -8.72 7.35
C ARG A 301 32.64 -8.99 8.83
N GLU A 302 31.48 -8.53 9.29
CA GLU A 302 31.05 -8.68 10.68
C GLU A 302 30.73 -10.13 11.04
N SER A 303 30.02 -10.85 10.15
CA SER A 303 29.53 -12.20 10.43
C SER A 303 30.55 -13.30 10.17
N TRP A 304 31.26 -13.19 9.04
CA TRP A 304 32.05 -14.28 8.47
C TRP A 304 33.53 -13.92 8.29
N GLY A 305 33.90 -12.64 8.38
CA GLY A 305 35.25 -12.14 8.05
C GLY A 305 36.39 -12.71 8.90
N LYS A 306 36.10 -13.19 10.13
CA LYS A 306 37.12 -13.80 11.01
C LYS A 306 37.43 -15.25 10.66
N LEU A 307 36.51 -15.96 10.00
CA LEU A 307 36.65 -17.41 9.74
C LEU A 307 37.82 -17.74 8.81
N PRO A 308 38.02 -17.06 7.67
CA PRO A 308 39.17 -17.29 6.79
C PRO A 308 40.52 -17.26 7.54
N ALA A 309 40.70 -16.28 8.43
CA ALA A 309 41.95 -16.08 9.16
C ALA A 309 42.27 -17.24 10.12
N LEU A 310 41.28 -17.99 10.59
CA LEU A 310 41.49 -19.17 11.44
C LEU A 310 42.21 -20.32 10.73
N LEU A 311 42.14 -20.33 9.39
CA LEU A 311 42.72 -21.34 8.52
C LEU A 311 43.87 -20.79 7.66
N SER A 312 44.32 -19.55 7.92
CA SER A 312 45.44 -18.95 7.18
C SER A 312 46.76 -19.67 7.45
N ASP A 313 47.60 -19.71 6.42
CA ASP A 313 48.99 -20.15 6.50
C ASP A 313 49.77 -19.16 7.36
N GLN A 314 50.04 -19.55 8.59
CA GLN A 314 51.16 -19.02 9.35
C GLN A 314 52.13 -20.17 9.51
N GLU A 315 53.36 -19.89 9.10
CA GLU A 315 54.50 -20.80 8.96
C GLU A 315 54.76 -21.61 10.25
N ASP A 316 55.25 -22.84 10.06
CA ASP A 316 55.50 -23.90 11.06
C ASP A 316 54.30 -24.74 11.53
N LEU A 317 53.52 -25.30 10.59
CA LEU A 317 52.56 -26.38 10.88
C LEU A 317 53.21 -27.76 10.73
N THR A 318 54.01 -28.18 11.71
CA THR A 318 54.52 -29.57 11.81
C THR A 318 53.80 -30.41 12.86
N ALA A 319 53.03 -29.78 13.76
CA ALA A 319 52.32 -30.47 14.82
C ALA A 319 50.86 -30.80 14.41
N THR A 320 50.55 -32.08 14.23
CA THR A 320 49.21 -32.63 13.98
C THR A 320 48.13 -32.09 14.92
N ASP A 321 48.49 -31.83 16.19
CA ASP A 321 47.57 -31.28 17.19
C ASP A 321 47.19 -29.82 16.92
N LEU A 322 48.08 -29.00 16.36
CA LEU A 322 47.79 -27.62 15.97
C LEU A 322 46.80 -27.58 14.79
N VAL A 323 47.00 -28.45 13.80
CA VAL A 323 46.12 -28.56 12.62
C VAL A 323 44.71 -28.97 13.04
N ARG A 324 44.59 -29.99 13.90
CA ARG A 324 43.30 -30.44 14.44
C ARG A 324 42.61 -29.36 15.28
N LYS A 325 43.38 -28.60 16.08
CA LYS A 325 42.86 -27.49 16.90
C LYS A 325 42.28 -26.37 16.03
N ARG A 326 42.96 -25.97 14.95
CA ARG A 326 42.46 -24.93 14.03
C ARG A 326 41.15 -25.31 13.35
N ILE A 327 41.03 -26.54 12.84
CA ILE A 327 39.77 -27.04 12.26
C ILE A 327 38.63 -27.08 13.28
N LYS A 328 38.93 -27.48 14.52
CA LYS A 328 37.94 -27.48 15.60
C LYS A 328 37.45 -26.06 15.89
N THR A 329 38.36 -25.10 16.07
CA THR A 329 38.02 -23.69 16.30
C THR A 329 37.22 -23.08 15.14
N PHE A 330 37.61 -23.36 13.90
CA PHE A 330 36.84 -22.95 12.73
C PHE A 330 35.43 -23.54 12.74
N SER A 331 35.29 -24.85 13.00
CA SER A 331 33.99 -25.53 12.98
C SER A 331 33.04 -24.98 14.06
N GLU A 332 33.56 -24.70 15.25
CA GLU A 332 32.82 -24.09 16.35
C GLU A 332 32.36 -22.66 16.02
N ALA A 333 33.25 -21.85 15.43
CA ALA A 333 32.93 -20.49 14.99
C ALA A 333 31.88 -20.49 13.87
N PHE A 334 32.05 -21.37 12.86
CA PHE A 334 31.09 -21.55 11.77
C PHE A 334 29.71 -21.95 12.27
N GLU A 335 29.63 -22.96 13.15
CA GLU A 335 28.35 -23.39 13.73
C GLU A 335 27.68 -22.31 14.57
N GLY A 336 28.48 -21.55 15.34
CA GLY A 336 28.01 -20.42 16.12
C GLY A 336 27.33 -19.38 15.23
N THR A 337 28.03 -18.92 14.19
CA THR A 337 27.49 -17.96 13.21
C THR A 337 26.28 -18.53 12.47
N TYR A 338 26.39 -19.75 11.93
CA TYR A 338 25.30 -20.39 11.20
C TYR A 338 24.04 -20.51 12.05
N ARG A 339 24.15 -21.05 13.27
CA ARG A 339 23.01 -21.24 14.19
C ARG A 339 22.35 -19.92 14.57
N LYS A 340 23.16 -18.87 14.79
CA LYS A 340 22.67 -17.53 15.09
C LYS A 340 21.81 -16.95 13.96
N GLN A 341 22.17 -17.26 12.71
CA GLN A 341 21.56 -16.70 11.51
C GLN A 341 20.49 -17.59 10.86
N LEU A 342 20.20 -18.76 11.44
CA LEU A 342 19.20 -19.71 10.94
C LEU A 342 17.80 -19.11 10.78
N ASN A 343 17.43 -18.17 11.64
CA ASN A 343 16.11 -17.54 11.64
C ASN A 343 16.08 -16.19 10.90
N TRP A 344 17.19 -15.79 10.26
CA TRP A 344 17.26 -14.52 9.52
C TRP A 344 16.70 -14.71 8.12
N VAL A 345 16.09 -13.66 7.57
CA VAL A 345 15.35 -13.76 6.31
C VAL A 345 15.89 -12.79 5.28
N VAL A 346 16.21 -13.31 4.09
CA VAL A 346 16.43 -12.52 2.87
C VAL A 346 15.33 -12.93 1.89
N PHE A 347 14.35 -12.05 1.69
CA PHE A 347 13.13 -12.40 0.94
C PHE A 347 13.39 -12.52 -0.56
N ASP A 348 14.20 -11.62 -1.12
CA ASP A 348 14.54 -11.66 -2.54
C ASP A 348 15.44 -12.86 -2.84
N LYS A 349 14.97 -13.72 -3.75
CA LYS A 349 15.68 -14.96 -4.09
C LYS A 349 17.01 -14.69 -4.81
N GLY A 350 17.07 -13.64 -5.62
CA GLY A 350 18.27 -13.26 -6.36
C GLY A 350 19.36 -12.72 -5.44
N LEU A 351 18.99 -11.80 -4.55
CA LEU A 351 19.89 -11.26 -3.51
C LEU A 351 20.38 -12.39 -2.60
N ARG A 352 19.48 -13.24 -2.10
CA ARG A 352 19.85 -14.40 -1.27
C ARG A 352 20.85 -15.30 -1.98
N TRP A 353 20.57 -15.65 -3.23
CA TRP A 353 21.47 -16.50 -4.01
C TRP A 353 22.85 -15.84 -4.17
N LYS A 354 22.92 -14.56 -4.52
CA LYS A 354 24.18 -13.81 -4.63
C LYS A 354 24.97 -13.85 -3.31
N MET A 355 24.29 -13.64 -2.18
CA MET A 355 24.93 -13.66 -0.87
C MET A 355 25.48 -15.04 -0.51
N CYS A 356 24.66 -16.08 -0.66
CA CYS A 356 25.05 -17.45 -0.39
C CYS A 356 26.22 -17.87 -1.29
N GLN A 357 26.19 -17.50 -2.57
CA GLN A 357 27.27 -17.77 -3.51
C GLN A 357 28.58 -17.10 -3.09
N GLN A 358 28.53 -15.83 -2.66
CA GLN A 358 29.71 -15.12 -2.16
C GLN A 358 30.30 -15.80 -0.91
N LEU A 359 29.46 -16.25 0.04
CA LEU A 359 29.93 -17.01 1.20
C LEU A 359 30.62 -18.31 0.80
N VAL A 360 30.03 -19.06 -0.13
CA VAL A 360 30.60 -20.30 -0.64
C VAL A 360 31.96 -20.03 -1.29
N GLN A 361 32.05 -19.02 -2.17
CA GLN A 361 33.28 -18.67 -2.87
C GLN A 361 34.41 -18.23 -1.93
N VAL A 362 34.09 -17.57 -0.82
CA VAL A 362 35.11 -17.10 0.14
C VAL A 362 35.52 -18.21 1.11
N LEU A 363 34.57 -18.98 1.66
CA LEU A 363 34.84 -19.89 2.77
C LEU A 363 35.21 -21.32 2.32
N VAL A 364 34.53 -21.85 1.30
CA VAL A 364 34.69 -23.26 0.90
C VAL A 364 36.09 -23.54 0.33
N PRO A 365 36.67 -22.71 -0.55
CA PRO A 365 38.02 -22.95 -1.08
C PRO A 365 39.09 -22.95 0.02
N ILE A 366 39.01 -22.01 0.96
CA ILE A 366 39.95 -21.89 2.08
C ILE A 366 39.86 -23.14 2.97
N TYR A 367 38.64 -23.54 3.33
CA TYR A 367 38.41 -24.75 4.10
C TYR A 367 38.92 -26.00 3.38
N ARG A 368 38.58 -26.15 2.09
CA ARG A 368 38.96 -27.30 1.25
C ARG A 368 40.48 -27.40 1.12
N ASN A 369 41.17 -26.28 0.86
CA ASN A 369 42.62 -26.26 0.78
C ASN A 369 43.25 -26.66 2.11
N TYR A 370 42.79 -26.09 3.22
CA TYR A 370 43.34 -26.39 4.54
C TYR A 370 43.17 -27.87 4.92
N VAL A 371 41.98 -28.44 4.65
CA VAL A 371 41.70 -29.85 4.94
C VAL A 371 42.56 -30.79 4.11
N ASN A 372 42.71 -30.52 2.80
CA ASN A 372 43.46 -31.39 1.90
C ASN A 372 44.97 -31.28 2.10
N SER A 373 45.48 -30.07 2.32
CA SER A 373 46.93 -29.80 2.34
C SER A 373 47.57 -30.07 3.70
N TYR A 374 46.83 -29.93 4.81
CA TYR A 374 47.40 -30.06 6.16
C TYR A 374 46.74 -31.16 6.98
N TYR A 375 45.41 -31.24 6.97
CA TYR A 375 44.70 -32.13 7.87
C TYR A 375 44.70 -33.59 7.41
N MET A 376 44.42 -33.87 6.14
CA MET A 376 44.42 -35.24 5.61
C MET A 376 45.79 -35.94 5.79
N PRO A 377 46.94 -35.32 5.42
CA PRO A 377 48.25 -35.93 5.65
C PRO A 377 48.53 -36.20 7.14
N SER A 378 48.14 -35.27 8.02
CA SER A 378 48.36 -35.38 9.47
C SER A 378 47.52 -36.48 10.15
N VAL A 379 46.43 -36.93 9.51
CA VAL A 379 45.56 -38.00 10.01
C VAL A 379 46.04 -39.38 9.54
N GLU A 380 46.66 -39.47 8.36
CA GLU A 380 47.25 -40.72 7.87
C GLU A 380 48.47 -41.17 8.69
N GLU A 381 49.22 -40.25 9.30
CA GLU A 381 50.35 -40.56 10.21
C GLU A 381 49.92 -41.15 11.57
N VAL A 382 48.67 -40.97 11.99
CA VAL A 382 48.18 -41.42 13.31
C VAL A 382 47.19 -42.57 13.12
N ALA A 383 47.61 -43.80 13.44
CA ALA A 383 46.90 -45.07 13.20
C ALA A 383 45.56 -45.28 13.97
N SER A 384 44.74 -44.24 14.16
CA SER A 384 43.37 -44.38 14.67
C SER A 384 42.39 -43.44 13.93
N PRO A 385 41.42 -43.98 13.16
CA PRO A 385 40.48 -43.19 12.36
C PRO A 385 39.27 -42.72 13.19
N SER A 386 39.47 -42.37 14.45
CA SER A 386 38.36 -41.95 15.31
C SER A 386 38.07 -40.46 15.10
N LYS A 387 37.12 -40.17 14.20
CA LYS A 387 36.25 -38.98 14.16
C LYS A 387 36.95 -37.63 14.42
N SER A 388 37.48 -36.94 13.40
CA SER A 388 37.83 -35.51 13.63
C SER A 388 37.63 -34.52 12.48
N VAL A 389 36.79 -34.83 11.48
CA VAL A 389 36.21 -33.79 10.60
C VAL A 389 34.69 -33.78 10.76
N LYS A 390 34.15 -32.70 11.32
CA LYS A 390 32.71 -32.55 11.54
C LYS A 390 31.95 -32.20 10.25
N TYR A 391 32.65 -31.59 9.28
CA TYR A 391 32.08 -31.09 8.02
C TYR A 391 32.96 -31.45 6.82
N THR A 392 32.41 -32.11 5.81
CA THR A 392 33.04 -32.13 4.49
C THR A 392 32.91 -30.76 3.84
N ALA A 393 33.80 -30.42 2.89
CA ALA A 393 33.67 -29.17 2.13
C ALA A 393 32.30 -29.05 1.43
N GLU A 394 31.79 -30.16 0.90
CA GLU A 394 30.45 -30.24 0.30
C GLU A 394 29.32 -29.98 1.32
N ARG A 395 29.45 -30.51 2.54
CA ARG A 395 28.47 -30.22 3.59
C ARG A 395 28.46 -28.75 3.98
N LEU A 396 29.62 -28.11 4.06
CA LEU A 396 29.75 -26.69 4.38
C LEU A 396 29.14 -25.82 3.27
N GLU A 397 29.39 -26.18 2.01
CA GLU A 397 28.76 -25.57 0.84
C GLU A 397 27.23 -25.66 0.90
N ASN A 398 26.70 -26.87 1.10
CA ASN A 398 25.25 -27.09 1.21
C ASN A 398 24.61 -26.27 2.34
N MET A 399 25.27 -26.19 3.51
CA MET A 399 24.79 -25.38 4.62
C MET A 399 24.74 -23.90 4.26
N LEU A 400 25.81 -23.35 3.70
CA LEU A 400 25.88 -21.94 3.26
C LEU A 400 24.85 -21.63 2.17
N SER A 401 24.65 -22.54 1.21
CA SER A 401 23.64 -22.40 0.15
C SER A 401 22.20 -22.41 0.68
N SER A 402 21.95 -23.09 1.79
CA SER A 402 20.64 -23.14 2.45
C SER A 402 20.36 -21.98 3.43
N LEU A 403 21.33 -21.09 3.64
CA LEU A 403 21.19 -19.97 4.56
C LEU A 403 20.07 -19.02 4.11
N PHE A 404 19.36 -18.45 5.09
CA PHE A 404 18.22 -17.54 4.91
C PHE A 404 17.00 -18.14 4.21
N GLU A 405 16.95 -19.45 3.98
CA GLU A 405 15.73 -20.12 3.57
C GLU A 405 14.77 -20.17 4.76
N LYS A 406 13.52 -19.74 4.57
CA LYS A 406 12.49 -20.01 5.57
C LYS A 406 12.40 -21.53 5.77
N PRO A 407 12.33 -22.04 7.01
CA PRO A 407 11.97 -23.43 7.21
C PRO A 407 10.66 -23.69 6.48
N LYS A 408 10.59 -24.78 5.70
CA LYS A 408 9.41 -25.20 4.93
C LYS A 408 8.23 -25.45 5.90
N LEU A 409 7.55 -24.39 6.34
CA LEU A 409 6.18 -24.48 6.81
C LEU A 409 5.35 -24.93 5.61
N GLY A 410 4.63 -26.03 5.79
CA GLY A 410 3.91 -26.74 4.73
C GLY A 410 3.09 -25.83 3.83
N LYS A 411 3.06 -26.23 2.55
CA LYS A 411 2.23 -25.71 1.45
C LYS A 411 1.06 -24.84 1.93
N TYR A 412 1.22 -23.52 1.80
CA TYR A 412 0.10 -22.63 1.57
C TYR A 412 0.29 -22.03 0.18
N ASP A 413 -0.79 -22.08 -0.58
CA ASP A 413 -0.84 -22.05 -2.02
C ASP A 413 -0.22 -20.81 -2.68
N ASN A 414 0.29 -21.05 -3.90
CA ASN A 414 0.52 -20.03 -4.91
C ASN A 414 -0.81 -19.36 -5.27
N ALA A 415 -1.22 -18.36 -4.50
CA ALA A 415 -2.21 -17.39 -4.91
C ALA A 415 -1.48 -16.12 -5.34
N LYS A 416 -1.77 -15.64 -6.57
CA LYS A 416 -1.42 -14.29 -7.01
C LYS A 416 -1.80 -13.33 -5.88
N CYS A 417 -0.81 -12.66 -5.30
CA CYS A 417 -1.04 -11.66 -4.25
C CYS A 417 -1.57 -10.40 -4.93
N THR A 418 -2.85 -10.42 -5.29
CA THR A 418 -3.61 -9.18 -5.48
C THR A 418 -3.70 -8.49 -4.12
N THR A 419 -3.61 -7.17 -4.15
CA THR A 419 -3.66 -6.19 -3.05
C THR A 419 -4.78 -6.46 -2.02
N THR A 420 -5.77 -7.26 -2.39
CA THR A 420 -6.97 -7.67 -1.67
C THR A 420 -6.76 -8.54 -0.42
N HIS A 421 -5.65 -9.29 -0.28
CA HIS A 421 -5.47 -10.23 0.85
C HIS A 421 -4.56 -9.75 2.00
N LEU A 422 -3.92 -8.59 1.87
CA LEU A 422 -2.96 -8.08 2.87
C LEU A 422 -3.63 -7.38 4.07
N ILE A 423 -4.80 -6.77 3.86
CA ILE A 423 -5.50 -5.99 4.90
C ILE A 423 -6.03 -6.89 6.03
N GLY A 424 -6.45 -8.12 5.71
CA GLY A 424 -6.91 -9.10 6.71
C GLY A 424 -5.83 -9.61 7.67
N LYS A 425 -4.54 -9.58 7.28
CA LYS A 425 -3.41 -10.03 8.13
C LYS A 425 -2.67 -8.89 8.85
N ILE A 426 -2.98 -7.63 8.52
CA ILE A 426 -2.64 -6.46 9.35
C ILE A 426 -3.54 -6.42 10.60
N LYS A 427 -4.71 -7.06 10.54
CA LYS A 427 -5.73 -7.14 11.60
C LYS A 427 -5.26 -7.75 12.93
N ASN A 428 -4.19 -8.56 12.95
CA ASN A 428 -3.76 -9.26 14.18
C ASN A 428 -2.44 -8.75 14.81
N GLY A 429 -1.81 -7.70 14.30
CA GLY A 429 -0.52 -7.23 14.84
C GLY A 429 -0.27 -5.72 14.85
N VAL A 430 -1.14 -4.91 14.23
CA VAL A 430 -0.98 -3.44 14.14
C VAL A 430 -2.24 -2.70 14.59
N MET A 431 -3.22 -3.43 15.16
CA MET A 431 -4.59 -2.95 15.38
C MET A 431 -4.83 -2.09 16.63
N SER A 432 -3.88 -1.26 17.06
CA SER A 432 -4.15 -0.29 18.14
C SER A 432 -3.70 1.14 17.87
N HIS A 433 -3.17 1.49 16.69
CA HIS A 433 -2.68 2.86 16.44
C HIS A 433 -3.38 3.64 15.34
N PHE A 434 -4.45 3.10 14.75
CA PHE A 434 -5.30 3.85 13.80
C PHE A 434 -6.51 4.54 14.45
N SER A 435 -6.54 4.64 15.78
CA SER A 435 -7.56 5.41 16.50
C SER A 435 -7.01 5.90 17.83
N SER A 436 -6.40 7.08 17.84
CA SER A 436 -6.30 7.86 19.07
C SER A 436 -6.14 9.33 18.74
N THR A 437 -7.25 10.04 18.85
CA THR A 437 -7.32 11.49 19.07
C THR A 437 -6.37 11.86 20.23
N PRO A 438 -5.57 12.93 20.15
CA PRO A 438 -4.85 13.42 21.31
C PRO A 438 -5.87 14.01 22.29
N ALA A 439 -6.02 13.37 23.46
CA ALA A 439 -6.72 13.97 24.59
C ALA A 439 -5.92 15.21 25.03
N ALA A 440 -6.61 16.36 25.04
CA ALA A 440 -6.10 17.64 25.50
C ALA A 440 -5.60 17.55 26.94
N ALA A 441 -4.48 18.23 27.20
CA ALA A 441 -4.07 18.69 28.52
C ALA A 441 -4.18 20.22 28.55
#